data_AF-A0A183GKW1-F1
#
_entry.id   AF-A0A183GKW1-F1
#
_cell.length_a   1.000
_cell.length_b   1.000
_cell.length_c   1.000
_cell.angle_alpha   90.00
_cell.angle_beta   90.00
_cell.angle_gamma   90.00
#
_symmetry.space_group_name_H-M   'P 1'
#
loop_
_entity.id
_entity.type
_entity.pdbx_description
1 polymer ?
#
loop_
_entity_poly.entity_id
_entity_poly.type
_entity_poly.pdbx_seq_one_letter_code
_entity_poly.pdbx_strand_id
1 'polypeptide(L)'
;LYPRIVSELASAHSVLELSFALTQGRWYSSRWGSPPQPNRPTGAAVHAWIHGNETEVDAKWGTLINSLNGLFCTGMTTVVHDLTSSPNLVYATSRPGYSEEMRRRYSAVGKETVCTENMTPWKKLLPCKQVCPPRFTFRRALY
;
A
#
# COMPACT_ATOMS: atom_id res chain seq x y z
N LEU A 1 4.58 18.41 3.13
CA LEU A 1 5.85 17.84 2.64
C LEU A 1 5.60 16.39 2.25
N TYR A 2 5.81 16.00 0.99
CA TYR A 2 5.67 14.61 0.54
C TYR A 2 7.06 13.93 0.55
N PRO A 3 7.22 12.74 1.13
CA PRO A 3 8.55 12.12 1.21
C PRO A 3 9.10 11.80 -0.17
N ARG A 4 10.30 12.31 -0.48
CA ARG A 4 10.94 12.18 -1.79
C ARG A 4 11.08 10.73 -2.24
N ILE A 5 11.46 9.84 -1.33
CA ILE A 5 11.62 8.40 -1.63
C ILE A 5 10.32 7.74 -2.10
N VAL A 6 9.17 8.13 -1.54
CA VAL A 6 7.86 7.62 -1.96
C VAL A 6 7.46 8.22 -3.31
N SER A 7 7.87 9.47 -3.59
CA SER A 7 7.68 10.11 -4.90
C SER A 7 8.49 9.47 -6.02
N GLU A 8 9.75 9.17 -5.75
CA GLU A 8 10.64 8.50 -6.69
C GLU A 8 10.12 7.08 -6.98
N LEU A 9 9.74 6.35 -5.93
CA LEU A 9 9.18 5.00 -6.05
C LEU A 9 7.85 4.97 -6.82
N ALA A 10 6.95 5.93 -6.58
CA ALA A 10 5.70 6.05 -7.32
C ALA A 10 5.93 6.42 -8.80
N SER A 11 6.87 7.33 -9.07
CA SER A 11 7.17 7.77 -10.45
C SER A 11 7.87 6.67 -11.24
N ALA A 12 8.81 5.94 -10.63
CA ALA A 12 9.55 4.85 -11.25
C ALA A 12 8.65 3.68 -11.69
N HIS A 13 7.56 3.45 -10.97
CA HIS A 13 6.63 2.35 -11.23
C HIS A 13 5.32 2.80 -11.91
N SER A 14 5.23 4.04 -12.38
CA SER A 14 4.00 4.60 -12.98
C SER A 14 2.77 4.43 -12.08
N VAL A 15 2.94 4.60 -10.77
CA VAL A 15 1.89 4.41 -9.76
C VAL A 15 1.13 5.73 -9.60
N LEU A 16 -0.18 5.70 -9.84
CA LEU A 16 -1.06 6.86 -9.62
C LEU A 16 -1.41 7.00 -8.13
N GLU A 17 -1.75 5.90 -7.48
CA GLU A 17 -2.13 5.85 -6.08
C GLU A 17 -1.48 4.62 -5.46
N LEU A 18 -0.77 4.83 -4.36
CA LEU A 18 -0.14 3.79 -3.55
C LEU A 18 -0.68 3.89 -2.13
N SER A 19 -1.13 2.77 -1.60
CA SER A 19 -1.42 2.67 -0.18
C SER A 19 -0.79 1.42 0.38
N PHE A 20 -0.05 1.64 1.46
CA PHE A 20 0.62 0.60 2.19
C PHE A 20 0.26 0.74 3.66
N ALA A 21 -0.07 -0.39 4.28
CA ALA A 21 -0.49 -0.46 5.68
C ALA A 21 0.23 -1.62 6.34
N LEU A 22 0.85 -1.34 7.49
CA LEU A 22 1.31 -2.34 8.43
C LEU A 22 0.46 -2.21 9.67
N THR A 23 -0.27 -3.26 10.00
CA THR A 23 -1.12 -3.28 11.18
C THR A 23 -0.79 -4.49 12.03
N GLN A 24 -0.87 -4.32 13.34
CA GLN A 24 -0.64 -5.39 14.29
C GLN A 24 -1.82 -5.45 15.25
N GLY A 25 -2.14 -6.66 15.70
CA GLY A 25 -3.22 -6.92 16.64
C GLY A 25 -4.51 -7.37 15.97
N ARG A 26 -5.47 -7.74 16.82
CA ARG A 26 -6.78 -8.27 16.44
C ARG A 26 -7.87 -7.33 16.93
N TRP A 27 -8.80 -6.99 16.05
CA TRP A 27 -10.01 -6.28 16.44
C TRP A 27 -11.02 -7.25 17.05
N TYR A 28 -11.43 -7.01 18.30
CA TYR A 28 -12.46 -7.80 18.98
C TYR A 28 -13.83 -7.16 18.82
N SER A 29 -14.53 -7.49 17.73
CA SER A 29 -15.82 -6.88 17.40
C SER A 29 -16.89 -7.08 18.49
N SER A 30 -16.81 -8.18 19.24
CA SER A 30 -17.75 -8.46 20.35
C SER A 30 -17.61 -7.48 21.52
N ARG A 31 -16.41 -6.94 21.76
CA ARG A 31 -16.12 -6.04 22.88
C ARG A 31 -16.09 -4.57 22.48
N TRP A 32 -15.69 -4.28 21.24
CA TRP A 32 -15.42 -2.92 20.77
C TRP A 32 -16.36 -2.46 19.65
N GLY A 33 -17.31 -3.30 19.23
CA GLY A 33 -18.20 -3.00 18.12
C GLY A 33 -17.50 -3.06 16.77
N SER A 34 -18.08 -2.40 15.77
CA SER A 34 -17.53 -2.38 14.41
C SER A 34 -16.19 -1.64 14.34
N PRO A 35 -15.19 -2.16 13.59
CA PRO A 35 -13.93 -1.46 13.43
C PRO A 35 -14.12 -0.13 12.68
N PRO A 36 -13.33 0.91 13.01
CA PRO A 36 -13.40 2.19 12.33
C PRO A 36 -13.03 2.04 10.85
N GLN A 37 -13.86 2.59 9.96
CA GLN A 37 -13.69 2.47 8.51
C GLN A 37 -12.82 3.60 7.92
N PRO A 38 -11.98 3.35 6.90
CA PRO A 38 -11.71 2.03 6.31
C PRO A 38 -10.84 1.15 7.23
N ASN A 39 -11.19 -0.13 7.32
CA ASN A 39 -10.38 -1.13 8.03
C ASN A 39 -9.23 -1.64 7.14
N ARG A 40 -8.20 -2.19 7.77
CA ARG A 40 -7.08 -2.86 7.10
C ARG A 40 -6.85 -4.21 7.77
N PRO A 41 -6.46 -5.25 7.00
CA PRO A 41 -6.19 -6.55 7.57
C PRO A 41 -4.91 -6.48 8.42
N THR A 42 -4.85 -7.33 9.46
CA THR A 42 -3.65 -7.55 10.27
C THR A 42 -2.48 -7.98 9.38
N GLY A 43 -1.27 -7.52 9.70
CA GLY A 43 -0.05 -7.76 8.94
C GLY A 43 0.22 -6.64 7.94
N ALA A 44 0.76 -7.00 6.77
CA ALA A 44 1.09 -6.06 5.72
C ALA A 44 0.05 -6.08 4.61
N ALA A 45 -0.45 -4.92 4.20
CA ALA A 45 -1.41 -4.78 3.11
C ALA A 45 -1.01 -3.64 2.19
N VAL A 46 -1.02 -3.92 0.90
CA VAL A 46 -0.60 -2.98 -0.15
C VAL A 46 -1.63 -2.98 -1.27
N HIS A 47 -1.95 -1.79 -1.74
CA HIS A 47 -2.73 -1.59 -2.95
C HIS A 47 -2.12 -0.48 -3.79
N ALA A 48 -2.08 -0.71 -5.10
CA ALA A 48 -1.59 0.27 -6.05
C ALA A 48 -2.42 0.29 -7.33
N TRP A 49 -2.51 1.48 -7.91
CA TRP A 49 -2.97 1.69 -9.28
C TRP A 49 -1.77 1.98 -10.17
N ILE A 50 -1.53 1.09 -11.12
CA ILE A 50 -0.34 1.11 -11.98
C ILE A 50 -0.80 1.29 -13.43
N HIS A 51 -0.17 2.23 -14.14
CA HIS A 51 -0.35 2.37 -15.58
C HIS A 51 0.44 1.29 -16.33
N GLY A 52 -0.24 0.50 -17.15
CA GLY A 52 0.39 -0.41 -18.12
C GLY A 52 -0.51 -1.57 -18.54
N ASN A 53 0.03 -2.38 -19.45
CA ASN A 53 -0.57 -3.65 -19.85
C ASN A 53 -0.43 -4.69 -18.73
N GLU A 54 -1.24 -5.76 -18.75
CA GLU A 54 -1.27 -6.76 -17.67
C GLU A 54 0.12 -7.36 -17.35
N THR A 55 0.88 -7.71 -18.39
CA THR A 55 2.24 -8.27 -18.27
C THR A 55 3.26 -7.26 -17.71
N GLU A 56 3.16 -6.00 -18.13
CA GLU A 56 4.02 -4.92 -17.65
C GLU A 56 3.71 -4.57 -16.19
N VAL A 57 2.41 -4.58 -15.84
CA VAL A 57 1.94 -4.30 -14.48
C VAL A 57 2.42 -5.37 -13.52
N ASP A 58 2.43 -6.64 -13.89
CA ASP A 58 2.97 -7.72 -13.05
C ASP A 58 4.47 -7.53 -12.77
N ALA A 59 5.25 -7.17 -13.79
CA ALA A 59 6.66 -6.86 -13.61
C ALA A 59 6.88 -5.65 -12.70
N LYS A 60 6.16 -4.54 -12.94
CA LYS A 60 6.20 -3.32 -12.10
C LYS A 60 5.73 -3.60 -10.67
N TRP A 61 4.75 -4.47 -10.49
CA TRP A 61 4.25 -4.86 -9.19
C TRP A 61 5.31 -5.63 -8.39
N GLY A 62 5.99 -6.59 -9.01
CA GLY A 62 7.08 -7.32 -8.38
C GLY A 62 8.21 -6.40 -7.91
N THR A 63 8.65 -5.47 -8.76
CA THR A 63 9.70 -4.51 -8.39
C THR A 63 9.24 -3.51 -7.33
N LEU A 64 7.97 -3.10 -7.34
CA LEU A 64 7.36 -2.24 -6.33
C LEU A 64 7.37 -2.92 -4.96
N ILE A 65 6.92 -4.18 -4.87
CA ILE A 65 6.91 -4.95 -3.62
C ILE A 65 8.33 -5.16 -3.10
N ASN A 66 9.29 -5.49 -3.96
CA ASN A 66 10.70 -5.62 -3.57
C ASN A 66 11.27 -4.32 -3.01
N SER A 67 10.92 -3.18 -3.61
CA SER A 67 11.34 -1.86 -3.13
C SER A 67 10.71 -1.54 -1.76
N LEU A 68 9.44 -1.88 -1.56
CA LEU A 68 8.75 -1.71 -0.28
C LEU A 68 9.34 -2.61 0.82
N ASN A 69 9.71 -3.85 0.47
CA ASN A 69 10.41 -4.76 1.36
C ASN A 69 11.76 -4.19 1.80
N GLY A 70 12.52 -3.57 0.90
CA GLY A 70 13.78 -2.91 1.24
C GLY A 70 13.59 -1.63 2.07
N LEU A 71 12.54 -0.86 1.80
CA LEU A 71 12.28 0.42 2.49
C LEU A 71 11.74 0.22 3.91
N PHE A 72 10.90 -0.80 4.09
CA PHE A 72 10.18 -1.05 5.33
C PHE A 72 10.63 -2.33 6.03
N CYS A 73 11.63 -3.07 5.53
CA CYS A 73 12.03 -4.36 6.11
C CYS A 73 10.81 -5.30 6.27
N THR A 74 10.06 -5.51 5.20
CA THR A 74 8.93 -6.43 5.17
C THR A 74 9.27 -7.70 4.41
N GLY A 75 8.77 -8.84 4.87
CA GLY A 75 8.96 -10.16 4.28
C GLY A 75 7.92 -10.50 3.20
N MET A 76 7.34 -9.50 2.52
CA MET A 76 6.28 -9.70 1.50
C MET A 76 6.80 -10.31 0.19
N THR A 77 7.83 -11.14 0.23
CA THR A 77 8.47 -11.72 -0.96
C THR A 77 7.61 -12.78 -1.65
N THR A 78 6.64 -13.38 -0.96
CA THR A 78 5.68 -14.37 -1.50
C THR A 78 4.45 -13.73 -2.17
N VAL A 79 4.32 -12.40 -2.14
CA VAL A 79 3.15 -11.69 -2.65
C VAL A 79 3.01 -11.74 -4.17
N VAL A 80 4.14 -11.78 -4.87
CA VAL A 80 4.22 -11.41 -6.30
C VAL A 80 3.45 -12.37 -7.22
N HIS A 81 3.20 -13.62 -6.82
CA HIS A 81 2.52 -14.60 -7.68
C HIS A 81 1.21 -15.17 -7.08
N ASP A 82 1.20 -15.56 -5.80
CA ASP A 82 0.08 -16.36 -5.26
C ASP A 82 -0.95 -15.56 -4.43
N LEU A 83 -0.59 -14.35 -4.00
CA LEU A 83 -1.40 -13.51 -3.11
C LEU A 83 -1.71 -12.13 -3.71
N THR A 84 -1.58 -11.99 -5.03
CA THR A 84 -1.96 -10.78 -5.75
C THR A 84 -3.35 -10.95 -6.35
N SER A 85 -4.22 -9.99 -6.07
CA SER A 85 -5.57 -9.92 -6.63
C SER A 85 -5.80 -8.57 -7.31
N SER A 86 -6.64 -8.58 -8.34
CA SER A 86 -7.03 -7.40 -9.10
C SER A 86 -8.53 -7.14 -8.94
N PRO A 87 -8.98 -6.61 -7.78
CA PRO A 87 -10.40 -6.43 -7.50
C PRO A 87 -10.95 -5.23 -8.28
N ASN A 88 -11.37 -5.48 -9.53
CA ASN A 88 -11.93 -4.47 -10.44
C ASN A 88 -13.39 -4.11 -10.09
N LEU A 89 -14.17 -5.04 -9.52
CA LEU A 89 -15.60 -4.84 -9.25
C LEU A 89 -15.92 -3.99 -8.00
N VAL A 90 -15.05 -4.01 -6.98
CA VAL A 90 -15.34 -3.38 -5.68
C VAL A 90 -15.04 -1.87 -5.68
N TYR A 91 -14.30 -1.40 -6.69
CA TYR A 91 -13.89 -0.01 -6.79
C TYR A 91 -14.14 0.48 -8.21
N ALA A 92 -15.34 0.97 -8.45
CA ALA A 92 -15.74 1.54 -9.73
C ALA A 92 -14.65 2.47 -10.28
N THR A 93 -14.25 2.20 -11.52
CA THR A 93 -13.29 2.93 -12.36
C THR A 93 -13.75 4.35 -12.72
N SER A 94 -14.92 4.79 -12.21
CA SER A 94 -15.48 6.12 -12.45
C SER A 94 -14.87 7.15 -11.50
N ARG A 95 -13.55 7.36 -11.61
CA ARG A 95 -12.89 8.52 -11.00
C ARG A 95 -12.11 9.28 -12.07
N PRO A 96 -12.20 10.63 -12.10
CA PRO A 96 -11.41 11.42 -13.05
C PRO A 96 -9.91 11.18 -12.82
N GLY A 97 -9.19 10.84 -13.89
CA GLY A 97 -7.75 10.53 -13.87
C GLY A 97 -7.39 9.04 -13.91
N TYR A 98 -8.38 8.12 -13.90
CA TYR A 98 -8.15 6.68 -14.09
C TYR A 98 -8.51 6.29 -15.53
N SER A 99 -7.56 5.75 -16.29
CA SER A 99 -7.77 5.28 -17.68
C SER A 99 -8.02 3.77 -17.74
N GLU A 100 -8.51 3.25 -18.87
CA GLU A 100 -8.63 1.80 -19.11
C GLU A 100 -7.27 1.05 -19.06
N GLU A 101 -6.19 1.80 -19.25
CA GLU A 101 -4.80 1.31 -19.17
C GLU A 101 -4.27 1.24 -17.73
N MET A 102 -5.09 1.56 -16.73
CA MET A 102 -4.71 1.41 -15.33
C MET A 102 -5.21 0.09 -14.76
N ARG A 103 -4.26 -0.67 -14.20
CA ARG A 103 -4.54 -1.91 -13.51
C ARG A 103 -4.27 -1.77 -12.03
N ARG A 104 -5.17 -2.36 -11.27
CA ARG A 104 -5.09 -2.38 -9.81
C ARG A 104 -4.45 -3.67 -9.36
N ARG A 105 -3.52 -3.57 -8.42
CA ARG A 105 -2.95 -4.72 -7.71
C ARG A 105 -3.16 -4.55 -6.21
N TYR A 106 -3.64 -5.61 -5.58
CA TYR A 106 -3.83 -5.70 -4.13
C TYR A 106 -3.14 -6.96 -3.62
N SER A 107 -2.43 -6.83 -2.51
CA SER A 107 -1.98 -7.98 -1.73
C SER A 107 -1.99 -7.70 -0.24
N ALA A 108 -2.20 -8.75 0.54
CA ALA A 108 -2.07 -8.71 1.98
C ALA A 108 -1.49 -10.00 2.53
N VAL A 109 -0.59 -9.87 3.51
CA VAL A 109 0.06 -10.98 4.20
C VAL A 109 -0.20 -10.85 5.70
N GLY A 110 -0.99 -11.78 6.25
CA GLY A 110 -1.40 -11.77 7.65
C GLY A 110 -0.34 -12.24 8.65
N LYS A 111 0.70 -12.94 8.18
CA LYS A 111 1.78 -13.49 9.01
C LYS A 111 2.98 -12.55 9.19
N GLU A 112 2.96 -11.37 8.56
CA GLU A 112 4.05 -10.40 8.72
C GLU A 112 4.07 -9.86 10.17
N THR A 113 5.16 -10.17 10.88
CA THR A 113 5.46 -9.57 12.17
C THR A 113 5.95 -8.15 11.96
N VAL A 114 5.16 -7.15 12.37
CA VAL A 114 5.58 -5.75 12.39
C VAL A 114 6.68 -5.59 13.45
N CYS A 115 7.94 -5.66 13.03
CA CYS A 115 9.09 -5.44 13.91
C CYS A 115 9.26 -3.94 14.21
N THR A 116 9.79 -3.58 15.38
CA THR A 116 10.09 -2.18 15.74
C THR A 116 11.10 -1.51 14.81
N GLU A 117 11.95 -2.33 14.17
CA GLU A 117 12.82 -1.99 13.04
C GLU A 117 12.03 -1.41 11.85
N ASN A 118 10.93 -2.07 11.46
CA ASN A 118 10.10 -1.72 10.31
C ASN A 118 9.40 -0.35 10.52
N MET A 119 9.00 -0.01 11.75
CA MET A 119 8.36 1.28 12.06
C MET A 119 9.31 2.48 12.08
N THR A 120 10.63 2.27 12.13
CA THR A 120 11.61 3.38 12.24
C THR A 120 11.73 4.18 10.95
N PRO A 121 11.82 3.55 9.76
CA PRO A 121 11.66 4.24 8.47
C PRO A 121 10.32 4.98 8.34
N TRP A 122 9.20 4.37 8.77
CA TRP A 122 7.87 5.01 8.72
C TRP A 122 7.82 6.35 9.45
N LYS A 123 8.35 6.40 10.68
CA LYS A 123 8.38 7.62 11.49
C LYS A 123 9.20 8.74 10.84
N LYS A 124 10.22 8.42 10.03
CA LYS A 124 11.03 9.39 9.30
C LYS A 124 10.30 10.02 8.11
N LEU A 125 9.30 9.32 7.56
CA LEU A 125 8.46 9.80 6.46
C LEU A 125 7.29 10.67 6.94
N LEU A 126 7.03 10.71 8.26
CA LEU A 126 5.96 11.53 8.81
C LEU A 126 6.34 13.02 8.77
N PRO A 127 5.42 13.90 8.31
CA PRO A 127 5.64 15.35 8.34
C PRO A 127 5.96 15.88 9.74
N CYS A 128 5.38 15.22 10.76
CA CYS A 128 5.62 15.49 12.17
C CYS A 128 6.29 14.25 12.75
N LYS A 129 7.59 14.32 13.04
CA LYS A 129 8.43 13.17 13.42
C LYS A 129 7.94 12.39 14.65
N GLN A 130 6.97 12.90 15.44
CA GLN A 130 6.56 12.27 16.71
C GLN A 130 5.08 12.47 17.16
N VAL A 131 4.26 13.33 16.56
CA VAL A 131 2.90 13.64 17.08
C VAL A 131 1.85 13.63 15.96
N CYS A 132 1.33 12.45 15.59
CA CYS A 132 0.03 12.32 14.90
C CYS A 132 -0.45 10.86 14.93
N PRO A 133 -1.75 10.57 15.13
CA PRO A 133 -2.31 9.23 14.96
C PRO A 133 -2.15 8.75 13.49
N PRO A 134 -1.91 7.45 13.23
CA PRO A 134 -1.52 6.99 11.90
C PRO A 134 -2.75 6.85 11.00
N ARG A 135 -3.08 7.90 10.24
CA ARG A 135 -3.94 7.78 9.06
C ARG A 135 -3.42 8.69 7.96
N PHE A 136 -2.78 8.11 6.96
CA PHE A 136 -2.40 8.81 5.73
C PHE A 136 -2.79 7.99 4.51
N THR A 137 -3.46 8.66 3.57
CA THR A 137 -3.65 8.19 2.20
C THR A 137 -2.86 9.16 1.33
N PHE A 138 -1.79 8.70 0.70
CA PHE A 138 -1.04 9.53 -0.24
C PHE A 138 -1.77 9.56 -1.57
N ARG A 139 -2.30 10.72 -1.93
CA ARG A 139 -2.83 10.98 -3.28
C ARG A 139 -2.02 12.09 -3.91
N ARG A 140 -1.43 11.81 -5.07
CA ARG A 140 -0.84 12.83 -5.92
C ARG A 140 -2.00 13.59 -6.56
N ALA A 141 -2.21 14.84 -6.15
CA ALA A 141 -3.06 15.75 -6.90
C ALA A 141 -2.28 16.20 -8.14
N LEU A 142 -2.75 15.80 -9.31
CA LEU A 142 -2.34 16.44 -10.57
C LEU A 142 -3.23 17.68 -10.71
N TYR A 143 -2.61 18.86 -10.73
CA TYR A 143 -3.22 20.07 -11.26
C TYR A 143 -2.97 20.10 -12.76
#